data_AF-A0A815KJE1-F1
#
_entry.id   AF-A0A815KJE1-F1
#
_cell.length_a   1.000
_cell.length_b   1.000
_cell.length_c   1.000
_cell.angle_alpha   90.00
_cell.angle_beta   90.00
_cell.angle_gamma   90.00
#
_symmetry.space_group_name_H-M   'P 1'
#
loop_
_entity.id
_entity.type
_entity.pdbx_description
1 polymer ?
#
loop_
_entity_poly.entity_id
_entity_poly.type
_entity_poly.pdbx_seq_one_letter_code
_entity_poly.pdbx_strand_id
1 'polypeptide(L)'
;MRLHPYASLLARPPTYYLDWALKEWQWFERSGLINGDYLINDGLSSSNQAISTSHEGNLDRLTDGTCLNNNGTTWTYNQGVILSGLALLYNATRNATLLDIAQKIADATIQRLTYSDGILKEPCEPNCDFNQKLFKGIFVRHLAYLIPYLTDAAHIQQYRSFLQQNAESVWTSRRCEVDGLYSLIWSNQFSNSCEPSHNTSTTSAAWDLFVSVAKTKPPSIRSSSNWTLLGLGNCMDDKNASMPNFNKMNVTETVCRTTAEQDQGAVAYDHQ
;
A
#
# COMPACT_ATOMS: atom_id res chain seq x y z
N MET A 1 -1.94 -16.68 8.43
CA MET A 1 -0.85 -15.72 8.64
C MET A 1 0.00 -16.24 9.79
N ARG A 2 1.22 -16.74 9.53
CA ARG A 2 2.17 -16.98 10.62
C ARG A 2 2.99 -15.69 10.75
N LEU A 3 2.94 -15.11 11.94
CA LEU A 3 3.74 -13.95 12.28
C LEU A 3 5.20 -14.37 12.18
N HIS A 4 5.98 -13.52 11.52
CA HIS A 4 7.31 -13.81 11.00
C HIS A 4 8.13 -14.69 11.96
N PRO A 5 8.85 -15.72 11.47
CA PRO A 5 9.74 -16.55 12.29
C PRO A 5 10.78 -15.78 13.12
N TYR A 6 10.97 -14.49 12.83
CA TYR A 6 11.78 -13.55 13.59
C TYR A 6 11.35 -13.33 15.04
N ALA A 7 10.04 -13.43 15.36
CA ALA A 7 9.59 -13.22 16.74
C ALA A 7 10.21 -14.27 17.67
N SER A 8 10.23 -15.53 17.22
CA SER A 8 10.89 -16.66 17.88
C SER A 8 12.40 -16.45 18.05
N LEU A 9 13.07 -15.83 17.08
CA LEU A 9 14.52 -15.55 17.12
C LEU A 9 14.92 -14.49 18.16
N LEU A 10 13.96 -13.67 18.61
CA LEU A 10 14.16 -12.62 19.61
C LEU A 10 13.52 -12.95 20.98
N ALA A 11 13.15 -14.22 21.22
CA ALA A 11 12.40 -14.65 22.40
C ALA A 11 11.11 -13.83 22.63
N ARG A 12 10.49 -13.34 21.55
CA ARG A 12 9.20 -12.66 21.59
C ARG A 12 8.06 -13.67 21.44
N PRO A 13 6.88 -13.40 22.03
CA PRO A 13 5.73 -14.27 21.81
C PRO A 13 5.40 -14.31 20.32
N PRO A 14 4.87 -15.43 19.80
CA PRO A 14 4.46 -15.52 18.40
C PRO A 14 3.51 -14.40 17.96
N THR A 15 2.75 -13.81 18.90
CA THR A 15 1.81 -12.72 18.66
C THR A 15 2.45 -11.34 18.50
N TYR A 16 3.75 -11.17 18.77
CA TYR A 16 4.39 -9.86 18.92
C TYR A 16 4.10 -8.87 17.77
N TYR A 17 4.24 -9.31 16.52
CA TYR A 17 3.96 -8.45 15.37
C TYR A 17 2.46 -8.17 15.16
N LEU A 18 1.60 -9.11 15.55
CA LEU A 18 0.14 -8.90 15.50
C LEU A 18 -0.28 -7.92 16.58
N ASP A 19 0.30 -8.01 17.77
CA ASP A 19 0.02 -7.11 18.88
C ASP A 19 0.41 -5.66 18.50
N TRP A 20 1.54 -5.46 17.82
CA TRP A 20 1.93 -4.15 17.29
C TRP A 20 1.02 -3.68 16.15
N ALA A 21 0.74 -4.52 15.17
CA ALA A 21 -0.16 -4.16 14.06
C ALA A 21 -1.57 -3.78 14.57
N LEU A 22 -2.07 -4.47 15.60
CA LEU A 22 -3.34 -4.13 16.24
C LEU A 22 -3.28 -2.80 16.99
N LYS A 23 -2.18 -2.50 17.70
CA LYS A 23 -1.99 -1.21 18.37
C LYS A 23 -1.90 -0.07 17.37
N GLU A 24 -1.14 -0.25 16.30
CA GLU A 24 -1.01 0.73 15.22
C GLU A 24 -2.35 0.98 14.53
N TRP A 25 -3.09 -0.08 14.20
CA TRP A 25 -4.43 0.06 13.62
C TRP A 25 -5.39 0.80 14.56
N GLN A 26 -5.41 0.43 15.84
CA GLN A 26 -6.25 1.08 16.84
C GLN A 26 -5.93 2.57 17.04
N TRP A 27 -4.67 2.95 16.91
CA TRP A 27 -4.26 4.34 16.93
C TRP A 27 -4.66 5.04 15.63
N PHE A 28 -4.37 4.43 14.47
CA PHE A 28 -4.63 5.00 13.17
C PHE A 28 -6.13 5.26 12.94
N GLU A 29 -6.99 4.29 13.28
CA GLU A 29 -8.45 4.41 13.20
C GLU A 29 -8.97 5.58 14.06
N ARG A 30 -8.33 5.85 15.20
CA ARG A 30 -8.70 6.94 16.13
C ARG A 30 -8.00 8.26 15.87
N SER A 31 -6.99 8.29 15.01
CA SER A 31 -6.18 9.49 14.73
C SER A 31 -6.97 10.60 14.02
N GLY A 32 -8.11 10.24 13.40
CA GLY A 32 -8.89 11.13 12.54
C GLY A 32 -8.33 11.30 11.14
N LEU A 33 -7.25 10.60 10.77
CA LEU A 33 -6.64 10.69 9.42
C LEU A 33 -7.56 10.20 8.30
N ILE A 34 -8.42 9.21 8.58
CA ILE A 34 -9.52 8.82 7.67
C ILE A 34 -10.61 9.88 7.80
N ASN A 35 -10.79 10.71 6.78
CA ASN A 35 -11.79 11.78 6.78
C ASN A 35 -13.20 11.28 6.42
N GLY A 36 -14.17 12.20 6.41
CA GLY A 36 -15.58 11.89 6.12
C GLY A 36 -15.84 11.33 4.72
N ASP A 37 -14.90 11.48 3.79
CA ASP A 37 -14.96 10.91 2.44
C ASP A 37 -14.32 9.51 2.35
N TYR A 38 -13.86 8.95 3.47
CA TYR A 38 -13.05 7.73 3.53
C TYR A 38 -11.72 7.83 2.78
N LEU A 39 -11.16 9.04 2.66
CA LEU A 39 -9.79 9.25 2.22
C LEU A 39 -8.89 9.55 3.43
N ILE A 40 -7.63 9.15 3.33
CA ILE A 40 -6.59 9.36 4.33
C ILE A 40 -5.83 10.63 4.00
N ASN A 41 -5.94 11.63 4.88
CA ASN A 41 -5.13 12.84 4.81
C ASN A 41 -3.66 12.56 5.19
N ASP A 42 -2.79 13.47 4.77
CA ASP A 42 -1.33 13.24 4.78
C ASP A 42 -0.70 13.09 6.17
N GLY A 43 -1.28 13.71 7.20
CA GLY A 43 -0.67 13.64 8.52
C GLY A 43 -1.41 14.37 9.62
N LEU A 44 -0.73 14.49 10.75
CA LEU A 44 -1.22 15.20 11.92
C LEU A 44 -0.41 16.48 12.10
N SER A 45 -1.08 17.59 12.40
CA SER A 45 -0.41 18.83 12.81
C SER A 45 -0.36 18.91 14.33
N SER A 46 0.66 19.55 14.91
CA SER A 46 0.74 19.87 16.35
C SER A 46 0.13 21.23 16.72
N SER A 47 -0.36 21.98 15.74
CA SER A 47 -0.91 23.32 15.93
C SER A 47 -2.42 23.36 15.73
N ASN A 48 -3.09 24.22 16.50
CA ASN A 48 -4.53 24.54 16.43
C ASN A 48 -4.97 25.19 15.09
N GLN A 49 -4.34 24.86 13.96
CA GLN A 49 -4.62 25.46 12.65
C GLN A 49 -5.80 24.82 11.91
N ALA A 50 -6.49 23.87 12.55
CA ALA A 50 -7.81 23.41 12.15
C ALA A 50 -8.73 23.44 13.37
N ILE A 51 -9.59 24.46 13.45
CA ILE A 51 -10.99 24.44 13.90
C ILE A 51 -11.44 25.92 13.91
N SER A 52 -11.95 26.38 12.77
CA SER A 52 -13.02 27.37 12.74
C SER A 52 -14.29 26.61 12.43
N THR A 53 -14.91 26.05 13.46
CA THR A 53 -16.35 25.79 13.57
C THR A 53 -16.59 25.10 14.91
N SER A 54 -17.22 25.87 15.79
CA SER A 54 -17.80 25.46 17.06
C SER A 54 -18.81 24.34 16.89
N HIS A 55 -18.66 23.24 17.64
CA HIS A 55 -19.73 22.65 18.48
C HIS A 55 -19.13 21.68 19.51
N GLU A 56 -19.68 21.75 20.72
CA GLU A 56 -19.19 21.16 21.97
C GLU A 56 -19.39 19.62 22.08
N GLY A 57 -18.46 18.96 22.80
CA GLY A 57 -18.78 17.84 23.71
C GLY A 57 -18.15 16.46 23.43
N ASN A 58 -17.34 15.98 24.39
CA ASN A 58 -16.80 14.62 24.61
C ASN A 58 -15.68 14.11 23.67
N LEU A 59 -14.60 13.45 24.12
CA LEU A 59 -14.02 13.12 25.43
C LEU A 59 -12.56 12.66 25.16
N ASP A 60 -11.66 12.94 26.10
CA ASP A 60 -10.33 12.34 26.31
C ASP A 60 -9.07 12.96 25.62
N ARG A 61 -8.60 14.01 26.30
CA ARG A 61 -7.22 14.54 26.49
C ARG A 61 -6.07 14.02 25.60
N LEU A 62 -5.70 14.85 24.62
CA LEU A 62 -4.31 15.10 24.19
C LEU A 62 -3.99 16.56 24.57
N THR A 63 -3.43 16.82 25.75
CA THR A 63 -3.24 18.19 26.27
C THR A 63 -1.78 18.63 26.23
N ASP A 64 -1.31 19.06 25.06
CA ASP A 64 -0.08 19.88 24.89
C ASP A 64 0.24 20.41 23.47
N GLY A 65 -0.57 20.15 22.44
CA GLY A 65 -0.29 20.60 21.06
C GLY A 65 -0.85 19.60 20.08
N THR A 66 -2.13 19.77 19.78
CA THR A 66 -3.06 18.70 19.39
C THR A 66 -2.69 18.07 18.05
N CYS A 67 -2.34 16.77 18.04
CA CYS A 67 -2.18 15.92 16.85
C CYS A 67 -3.51 15.74 16.10
N LEU A 68 -4.02 16.82 15.51
CA LEU A 68 -5.24 16.81 14.71
C LEU A 68 -4.90 16.46 13.27
N ASN A 69 -5.84 15.82 12.59
CA ASN A 69 -5.75 15.65 11.14
C ASN A 69 -5.43 17.01 10.49
N ASN A 70 -4.36 17.05 9.72
CA ASN A 70 -3.88 18.24 9.04
C ASN A 70 -4.80 18.68 7.87
N ASN A 71 -5.81 17.88 7.53
CA ASN A 71 -6.65 18.00 6.35
C ASN A 71 -5.84 18.15 5.05
N GLY A 72 -4.64 17.57 5.06
CA GLY A 72 -3.65 17.65 3.98
C GLY A 72 -4.05 16.78 2.79
N THR A 73 -3.21 16.83 1.75
CA THR A 73 -3.46 16.12 0.51
C THR A 73 -3.71 14.63 0.72
N THR A 74 -4.76 14.11 0.08
CA THR A 74 -5.06 12.68 0.06
C THR A 74 -4.27 12.01 -1.06
N TRP A 75 -3.01 11.69 -0.81
CA TRP A 75 -2.13 11.00 -1.77
C TRP A 75 -2.59 9.56 -1.98
N THR A 76 -2.46 9.04 -3.21
CA THR A 76 -2.94 7.68 -3.52
C THR A 76 -2.22 6.60 -2.67
N TYR A 77 -0.92 6.77 -2.36
CA TYR A 77 -0.17 5.77 -1.59
C TYR A 77 -0.70 5.62 -0.15
N ASN A 78 -1.10 6.73 0.50
CA ASN A 78 -1.73 6.70 1.82
C ASN A 78 -2.99 5.85 1.80
N GLN A 79 -3.75 5.92 0.70
CA GLN A 79 -4.95 5.12 0.50
C GLN A 79 -4.62 3.65 0.23
N GLY A 80 -3.46 3.39 -0.38
CA GLY A 80 -3.01 2.06 -0.77
C GLY A 80 -2.47 1.22 0.37
N VAL A 81 -1.43 1.71 1.06
CA VAL A 81 -0.66 0.91 2.04
C VAL A 81 -1.54 0.29 3.11
N ILE A 82 -2.60 1.00 3.52
CA ILE A 82 -3.55 0.54 4.53
C ILE A 82 -4.39 -0.65 4.06
N LEU A 83 -4.69 -0.77 2.74
CA LEU A 83 -5.60 -1.79 2.21
C LEU A 83 -5.09 -3.21 2.48
N SER A 84 -3.82 -3.47 2.15
CA SER A 84 -3.25 -4.79 2.42
C SER A 84 -3.00 -5.01 3.92
N GLY A 85 -2.68 -3.95 4.67
CA GLY A 85 -2.53 -4.03 6.12
C GLY A 85 -3.82 -4.51 6.80
N LEU A 86 -4.95 -3.90 6.43
CA LEU A 86 -6.28 -4.30 6.88
C LEU A 86 -6.67 -5.70 6.42
N ALA A 87 -6.37 -6.06 5.17
CA ALA A 87 -6.63 -7.40 4.66
C ALA A 87 -5.85 -8.49 5.41
N LEU A 88 -4.58 -8.21 5.75
CA LEU A 88 -3.75 -9.10 6.54
C LEU A 88 -4.23 -9.20 7.99
N LEU A 89 -4.61 -8.06 8.62
CA LEU A 89 -5.22 -8.06 9.94
C LEU A 89 -6.56 -8.82 9.96
N TYR A 90 -7.40 -8.69 8.93
CA TYR A 90 -8.60 -9.51 8.78
C TYR A 90 -8.25 -11.00 8.72
N ASN A 91 -7.23 -11.38 7.96
CA ASN A 91 -6.82 -12.78 7.88
C ASN A 91 -6.34 -13.33 9.23
N ALA A 92 -5.69 -12.49 10.05
CA ALA A 92 -5.19 -12.86 11.38
C ALA A 92 -6.31 -12.91 12.44
N THR A 93 -7.27 -12.00 12.38
CA THR A 93 -8.26 -11.78 13.46
C THR A 93 -9.67 -12.25 13.13
N ARG A 94 -9.97 -12.43 11.83
CA ARG A 94 -11.31 -12.66 11.28
C ARG A 94 -12.32 -11.54 11.57
N ASN A 95 -11.85 -10.35 11.93
CA ASN A 95 -12.73 -9.18 12.11
C ASN A 95 -13.11 -8.57 10.75
N ALA A 96 -14.35 -8.82 10.30
CA ALA A 96 -14.84 -8.37 9.00
C ALA A 96 -14.86 -6.84 8.83
N THR A 97 -14.96 -6.07 9.93
CA THR A 97 -14.99 -4.59 9.84
C THR A 97 -13.71 -4.01 9.22
N LEU A 98 -12.59 -4.74 9.29
CA LEU A 98 -11.33 -4.36 8.67
C LEU A 98 -11.43 -4.37 7.13
N LEU A 99 -12.14 -5.35 6.55
CA LEU A 99 -12.38 -5.38 5.12
C LEU A 99 -13.38 -4.31 4.69
N ASP A 100 -14.42 -4.07 5.49
CA ASP A 100 -15.40 -3.02 5.21
C ASP A 100 -14.72 -1.64 5.10
N ILE A 101 -13.79 -1.33 6.01
CA ILE A 101 -13.03 -0.08 5.97
C ILE A 101 -12.09 -0.04 4.76
N ALA A 102 -11.38 -1.14 4.48
CA ALA A 102 -10.50 -1.22 3.32
C ALA A 102 -11.27 -1.01 2.01
N GLN A 103 -12.45 -1.60 1.87
CA GLN A 103 -13.31 -1.40 0.69
C GLN A 103 -13.75 0.05 0.56
N LYS A 104 -14.23 0.68 1.64
CA LYS A 104 -14.63 2.10 1.61
C LYS A 104 -13.49 3.03 1.18
N ILE A 105 -12.27 2.78 1.63
CA ILE A 105 -11.08 3.57 1.23
C ILE A 105 -10.76 3.34 -0.26
N ALA A 106 -10.81 2.09 -0.72
CA ALA A 106 -10.58 1.75 -2.12
C ALA A 106 -11.64 2.38 -3.04
N ASP A 107 -12.92 2.30 -2.68
CA ASP A 107 -14.02 2.91 -3.41
C ASP A 107 -13.90 4.43 -3.45
N ALA A 108 -13.62 5.06 -2.30
CA ALA A 108 -13.39 6.50 -2.24
C ALA A 108 -12.24 6.95 -3.14
N THR A 109 -11.15 6.17 -3.17
CA THR A 109 -10.00 6.44 -4.03
C THR A 109 -10.35 6.34 -5.51
N ILE A 110 -11.03 5.26 -5.92
CA ILE A 110 -11.46 5.05 -7.31
C ILE A 110 -12.47 6.13 -7.73
N GLN A 111 -13.31 6.62 -6.81
CA GLN A 111 -14.30 7.64 -7.11
C GLN A 111 -13.71 9.06 -7.19
N ARG A 112 -12.75 9.40 -6.32
CA ARG A 112 -12.30 10.79 -6.11
C ARG A 112 -10.91 11.09 -6.66
N LEU A 113 -10.05 10.08 -6.84
CA LEU A 113 -8.67 10.25 -7.31
C LEU A 113 -8.49 9.74 -8.74
N THR A 114 -9.52 9.87 -9.57
CA THR A 114 -9.45 9.56 -11.00
C THR A 114 -9.77 10.79 -11.84
N TYR A 115 -9.26 10.81 -13.08
CA TYR A 115 -9.81 11.67 -14.11
C TYR A 115 -11.25 11.27 -14.47
N SER A 116 -11.92 12.08 -15.30
CA SER A 116 -13.30 11.80 -15.73
C SER A 116 -13.44 10.56 -16.63
N ASP A 117 -12.34 10.03 -17.16
CA ASP A 117 -12.28 8.74 -17.89
C ASP A 117 -12.10 7.53 -16.96
N GLY A 118 -12.04 7.74 -15.64
CA GLY A 118 -11.87 6.68 -14.64
C GLY A 118 -10.41 6.24 -14.42
N ILE A 119 -9.43 6.96 -14.97
CA ILE A 119 -8.02 6.62 -14.84
C ILE A 119 -7.40 7.30 -13.61
N LEU A 120 -6.61 6.53 -12.84
CA LEU A 120 -5.99 6.96 -11.59
C LEU A 120 -5.04 8.13 -11.78
N LYS A 121 -5.15 9.11 -10.87
CA LYS A 121 -4.46 10.40 -10.91
C LYS A 121 -3.82 10.69 -9.55
N GLU A 122 -2.62 11.27 -9.56
CA GLU A 122 -2.12 11.98 -8.38
C GLU A 122 -2.66 13.41 -8.27
N PRO A 123 -2.99 13.91 -7.06
CA PRO A 123 -3.41 15.30 -6.85
C PRO A 123 -2.45 16.34 -7.43
N CYS A 124 -1.14 16.05 -7.48
CA CYS A 124 -0.11 16.94 -8.04
C CYS A 124 -0.01 16.90 -9.56
N GLU A 125 -0.68 15.99 -10.26
CA GLU A 125 -0.53 15.86 -11.70
C GLU A 125 -0.94 17.18 -12.41
N PRO A 126 -0.07 17.71 -13.29
CA PRO A 126 1.05 16.98 -13.90
C PRO A 126 2.46 17.35 -13.35
N ASN A 127 2.53 18.10 -12.25
CA ASN A 127 3.76 18.71 -11.71
C ASN A 127 4.28 18.00 -10.44
N CYS A 128 4.20 16.68 -10.42
CA CYS A 128 4.61 15.88 -9.27
C CYS A 128 6.13 15.85 -9.08
N ASP A 129 6.57 15.73 -7.83
CA ASP A 129 7.98 15.48 -7.50
C ASP A 129 8.39 14.00 -7.76
N PHE A 130 9.63 13.65 -7.43
CA PHE A 130 10.16 12.30 -7.65
C PHE A 130 9.46 11.21 -6.82
N ASN A 131 9.01 11.54 -5.60
CA ASN A 131 8.33 10.61 -4.71
C ASN A 131 6.90 10.40 -5.16
N GLN A 132 6.19 11.50 -5.43
CA GLN A 132 4.78 11.52 -5.78
C GLN A 132 4.49 10.73 -7.07
N LYS A 133 5.46 10.68 -8.00
CA LYS A 133 5.39 9.87 -9.23
C LYS A 133 5.24 8.37 -8.98
N LEU A 134 5.62 7.86 -7.82
CA LEU A 134 5.50 6.43 -7.44
C LEU A 134 4.14 6.09 -6.84
N PHE A 135 3.43 7.07 -6.27
CA PHE A 135 2.38 6.82 -5.29
C PHE A 135 1.23 5.97 -5.82
N LYS A 136 0.74 6.24 -7.03
CA LYS A 136 -0.34 5.43 -7.61
C LYS A 136 0.05 4.00 -7.92
N GLY A 137 1.32 3.74 -8.18
CA GLY A 137 1.88 2.39 -8.28
C GLY A 137 1.69 1.61 -6.97
N ILE A 138 2.01 2.27 -5.86
CA ILE A 138 1.81 1.71 -4.51
C ILE A 138 0.31 1.42 -4.30
N PHE A 139 -0.58 2.36 -4.62
CA PHE A 139 -2.03 2.13 -4.51
C PHE A 139 -2.49 0.87 -5.25
N VAL A 140 -2.20 0.76 -6.55
CA VAL A 140 -2.69 -0.36 -7.36
C VAL A 140 -2.12 -1.71 -6.91
N ARG A 141 -0.87 -1.74 -6.43
CA ARG A 141 -0.26 -2.92 -5.82
C ARG A 141 -1.04 -3.38 -4.59
N HIS A 142 -1.34 -2.47 -3.67
CA HIS A 142 -2.06 -2.81 -2.46
C HIS A 142 -3.55 -3.13 -2.71
N LEU A 143 -4.18 -2.50 -3.70
CA LEU A 143 -5.51 -2.88 -4.17
C LEU A 143 -5.52 -4.34 -4.67
N ALA A 144 -4.51 -4.74 -5.46
CA ALA A 144 -4.38 -6.12 -5.90
C ALA A 144 -4.17 -7.13 -4.74
N TYR A 145 -3.62 -6.69 -3.61
CA TYR A 145 -3.47 -7.54 -2.41
C TYR A 145 -4.72 -7.61 -1.56
N LEU A 146 -5.61 -6.62 -1.64
CA LEU A 146 -6.93 -6.66 -1.01
C LEU A 146 -7.85 -7.68 -1.68
N ILE A 147 -7.88 -7.70 -3.03
CA ILE A 147 -8.86 -8.48 -3.82
C ILE A 147 -9.01 -9.96 -3.38
N PRO A 148 -7.95 -10.74 -3.12
CA PRO A 148 -8.08 -12.14 -2.70
C PRO A 148 -8.79 -12.37 -1.35
N TYR A 149 -8.96 -11.33 -0.54
CA TYR A 149 -9.64 -11.42 0.76
C TYR A 149 -11.12 -11.06 0.68
N LEU A 150 -11.57 -10.45 -0.42
CA LEU A 150 -12.95 -10.06 -0.62
C LEU A 150 -13.80 -11.27 -0.99
N THR A 151 -15.06 -11.25 -0.59
CA THR A 151 -16.06 -12.27 -0.94
C THR A 151 -17.15 -11.73 -1.86
N ASP A 152 -17.33 -10.40 -1.93
CA ASP A 152 -18.30 -9.78 -2.81
C ASP A 152 -17.82 -9.74 -4.27
N ALA A 153 -18.56 -10.43 -5.13
CA ALA A 153 -18.22 -10.55 -6.54
C ALA A 153 -18.26 -9.20 -7.29
N ALA A 154 -19.14 -8.27 -6.87
CA ALA A 154 -19.27 -6.98 -7.52
C ALA A 154 -18.02 -6.11 -7.30
N HIS A 155 -17.56 -5.94 -6.05
CA HIS A 155 -16.32 -5.20 -5.77
C HIS A 155 -15.09 -5.89 -6.36
N ILE A 156 -15.02 -7.22 -6.32
CA ILE A 156 -13.92 -7.98 -6.96
C ILE A 156 -13.84 -7.64 -8.46
N GLN A 157 -14.99 -7.63 -9.14
CA GLN A 157 -15.04 -7.31 -10.56
C GLN A 157 -14.72 -5.83 -10.82
N GLN A 158 -15.25 -4.91 -10.01
CA GLN A 158 -14.97 -3.48 -10.10
C GLN A 158 -13.47 -3.19 -9.98
N TYR A 159 -12.80 -3.73 -8.96
CA TYR A 159 -11.37 -3.50 -8.74
C TYR A 159 -10.50 -4.12 -9.84
N ARG A 160 -10.86 -5.32 -10.33
CA ARG A 160 -10.19 -5.92 -11.49
C ARG A 160 -10.35 -5.09 -12.75
N SER A 161 -11.56 -4.64 -13.03
CA SER A 161 -11.86 -3.78 -14.19
C SER A 161 -11.12 -2.46 -14.10
N PHE A 162 -11.07 -1.84 -12.91
CA PHE A 162 -10.31 -0.62 -12.68
C PHE A 162 -8.81 -0.80 -12.97
N LEU A 163 -8.18 -1.85 -12.43
CA LEU A 163 -6.78 -2.17 -12.71
C LEU A 163 -6.54 -2.42 -14.20
N GLN A 164 -7.41 -3.20 -14.84
CA GLN A 164 -7.32 -3.51 -16.27
C GLN A 164 -7.43 -2.26 -17.14
N GLN A 165 -8.40 -1.40 -16.87
CA GLN A 165 -8.62 -0.15 -17.63
C GLN A 165 -7.41 0.79 -17.51
N ASN A 166 -6.86 0.94 -16.29
CA ASN A 166 -5.64 1.72 -16.08
C ASN A 166 -4.47 1.11 -16.87
N ALA A 167 -4.28 -0.21 -16.82
CA ALA A 167 -3.18 -0.87 -17.52
C ALA A 167 -3.29 -0.76 -19.04
N GLU A 168 -4.49 -0.88 -19.60
CA GLU A 168 -4.74 -0.68 -21.03
C GLU A 168 -4.41 0.74 -21.48
N SER A 169 -4.83 1.75 -20.70
CA SER A 169 -4.49 3.14 -20.98
C SER A 169 -2.98 3.35 -20.97
N VAL A 170 -2.29 2.80 -19.97
CA VAL A 170 -0.83 2.94 -19.86
C VAL A 170 -0.10 2.23 -21.00
N TRP A 171 -0.48 0.98 -21.29
CA TRP A 171 0.16 0.15 -22.30
C TRP A 171 -0.01 0.71 -23.72
N THR A 172 -1.21 1.17 -24.05
CA THR A 172 -1.54 1.59 -25.43
C THR A 172 -1.14 3.02 -25.73
N SER A 173 -1.16 3.91 -24.72
CA SER A 173 -1.15 5.35 -24.97
C SER A 173 -0.11 6.12 -24.14
N ARG A 174 0.54 5.50 -23.14
CA ARG A 174 1.45 6.19 -22.20
C ARG A 174 2.83 5.58 -22.10
N ARG A 175 3.19 4.71 -23.03
CA ARG A 175 4.57 4.27 -23.23
C ARG A 175 5.30 5.29 -24.11
N CYS A 176 6.48 5.69 -23.68
CA CYS A 176 7.37 6.55 -24.43
C CYS A 176 8.14 5.77 -25.47
N GLU A 177 7.97 6.15 -26.74
CA GLU A 177 8.69 5.49 -27.85
C GLU A 177 10.20 5.78 -27.80
N VAL A 178 10.59 6.93 -27.24
CA VAL A 178 11.99 7.39 -27.23
C VAL A 178 12.91 6.55 -26.36
N ASP A 179 12.42 6.06 -25.22
CA ASP A 179 13.23 5.37 -24.20
C ASP A 179 12.53 4.15 -23.58
N GLY A 180 11.29 3.87 -23.97
CA GLY A 180 10.48 2.78 -23.45
C GLY A 180 9.95 3.00 -22.03
N LEU A 181 10.17 4.17 -21.42
CA LEU A 181 9.63 4.52 -20.11
C LEU A 181 8.13 4.82 -20.18
N TYR A 182 7.48 5.01 -19.04
CA TYR A 182 6.05 5.33 -18.97
C TYR A 182 5.82 6.73 -18.39
N SER A 183 4.79 7.41 -18.89
CA SER A 183 4.41 8.75 -18.40
C SER A 183 3.83 8.73 -16.99
N LEU A 184 4.03 9.83 -16.27
CA LEU A 184 3.32 10.16 -15.05
C LEU A 184 1.82 10.13 -15.28
N ILE A 185 1.30 10.71 -16.36
CA ILE A 185 -0.14 10.75 -16.61
C ILE A 185 -0.57 9.44 -17.25
N TRP A 186 -1.54 8.75 -16.64
CA TRP A 186 -2.06 7.49 -17.17
C TRP A 186 -3.29 7.69 -18.05
N SER A 187 -4.10 8.72 -17.80
CA SER A 187 -5.35 9.01 -18.52
C SER A 187 -5.09 9.27 -19.98
N ASN A 188 -5.92 8.80 -20.92
CA ASN A 188 -5.74 9.04 -22.37
C ASN A 188 -6.26 10.41 -22.85
N GLN A 189 -6.77 11.26 -21.95
CA GLN A 189 -7.31 12.58 -22.26
C GLN A 189 -6.25 13.60 -22.73
N PHE A 190 -4.97 13.29 -22.55
CA PHE A 190 -3.85 14.17 -22.90
C PHE A 190 -3.20 13.73 -24.23
N SER A 191 -2.92 14.65 -25.13
CA SER A 191 -2.47 14.33 -26.49
C SER A 191 -1.07 13.70 -26.58
N ASN A 192 -0.18 14.01 -25.63
CA ASN A 192 1.22 13.60 -25.69
C ASN A 192 1.46 12.42 -24.75
N SER A 193 1.89 11.28 -25.30
CA SER A 193 2.13 10.05 -24.55
C SER A 193 3.25 10.16 -23.50
N CYS A 194 4.17 11.13 -23.65
CA CYS A 194 5.37 11.30 -22.80
C CYS A 194 5.41 12.54 -21.92
N GLU A 195 4.47 13.46 -22.10
CA GLU A 195 4.49 14.74 -21.39
C GLU A 195 3.60 14.71 -20.14
N PRO A 196 3.89 15.56 -19.15
CA PRO A 196 5.09 16.41 -19.03
C PRO A 196 6.21 15.74 -18.21
N SER A 197 6.08 14.48 -17.82
CA SER A 197 7.12 13.80 -17.06
C SER A 197 7.08 12.28 -17.23
N HIS A 198 8.24 11.70 -17.52
CA HIS A 198 8.52 10.27 -17.48
C HIS A 198 9.93 10.07 -16.88
N ASN A 199 10.08 9.09 -15.98
CA ASN A 199 11.35 8.70 -15.39
C ASN A 199 11.25 7.28 -14.80
N THR A 200 12.24 6.87 -14.01
CA THR A 200 12.24 5.57 -13.33
C THR A 200 11.10 5.43 -12.33
N SER A 201 10.71 6.50 -11.61
CA SER A 201 9.58 6.50 -10.69
C SER A 201 8.25 6.22 -11.40
N THR A 202 7.96 6.93 -12.49
CA THR A 202 6.71 6.72 -13.25
C THR A 202 6.67 5.34 -13.89
N THR A 203 7.82 4.85 -14.34
CA THR A 203 7.97 3.51 -14.92
C THR A 203 7.78 2.42 -13.86
N SER A 204 8.31 2.60 -12.65
CA SER A 204 8.09 1.69 -11.52
C SER A 204 6.60 1.62 -11.17
N ALA A 205 5.91 2.76 -11.13
CA ALA A 205 4.46 2.78 -10.89
C ALA A 205 3.66 2.04 -11.98
N ALA A 206 4.05 2.18 -13.26
CA ALA A 206 3.44 1.43 -14.36
C ALA A 206 3.70 -0.09 -14.25
N TRP A 207 4.89 -0.50 -13.80
CA TRP A 207 5.19 -1.92 -13.57
C TRP A 207 4.39 -2.51 -12.41
N ASP A 208 4.24 -1.77 -11.30
CA ASP A 208 3.34 -2.18 -10.20
C ASP A 208 1.92 -2.43 -10.72
N LEU A 209 1.42 -1.59 -11.63
CA LEU A 209 0.11 -1.76 -12.28
C LEU A 209 0.04 -3.03 -13.13
N PHE A 210 1.02 -3.28 -14.00
CA PHE A 210 1.01 -4.47 -14.86
C PHE A 210 1.09 -5.78 -14.05
N VAL A 211 1.94 -5.81 -13.01
CA VAL A 211 2.03 -6.94 -12.08
C VAL A 211 0.71 -7.13 -11.33
N SER A 212 0.06 -6.04 -10.91
CA SER A 212 -1.24 -6.05 -10.23
C SER A 212 -2.34 -6.64 -11.10
N VAL A 213 -2.42 -6.27 -12.39
CA VAL A 213 -3.36 -6.89 -13.34
C VAL A 213 -3.08 -8.37 -13.52
N ALA A 214 -1.82 -8.76 -13.74
CA ALA A 214 -1.45 -10.16 -13.90
C ALA A 214 -1.83 -11.00 -12.66
N LYS A 215 -1.59 -10.46 -11.46
CA LYS A 215 -1.89 -11.13 -10.18
C LYS A 215 -3.38 -11.24 -9.90
N THR A 216 -4.22 -10.41 -10.50
CA THR A 216 -5.66 -10.35 -10.18
C THR A 216 -6.54 -11.07 -11.21
N LYS A 217 -5.97 -11.59 -12.30
CA LYS A 217 -6.69 -12.42 -13.28
C LYS A 217 -7.45 -13.59 -12.62
N PRO A 218 -8.65 -13.94 -13.14
CA PRO A 218 -9.43 -15.08 -12.66
C PRO A 218 -8.60 -16.38 -12.67
N PRO A 219 -8.84 -17.31 -11.74
CA PRO A 219 -8.11 -18.57 -11.65
C PRO A 219 -8.12 -19.40 -12.94
N SER A 220 -9.17 -19.29 -13.75
CA SER A 220 -9.31 -20.01 -15.03
C SER A 220 -8.26 -19.66 -16.10
N ILE A 221 -7.47 -18.60 -15.88
CA ILE A 221 -6.43 -18.13 -16.82
C ILE A 221 -5.02 -18.28 -16.20
N ARG A 222 -4.89 -18.79 -14.97
CA ARG A 222 -3.58 -18.97 -14.33
C ARG A 222 -2.98 -20.31 -14.73
N SER A 223 -1.87 -20.28 -15.47
CA SER A 223 -0.91 -21.37 -15.34
C SER A 223 -0.33 -21.29 -13.91
N SER A 224 -0.31 -22.42 -13.20
CA SER A 224 0.33 -22.50 -11.89
C SER A 224 1.84 -22.31 -12.08
N SER A 225 2.30 -21.08 -11.96
CA SER A 225 3.72 -20.78 -11.80
C SER A 225 4.01 -20.79 -10.31
N ASN A 226 4.65 -21.86 -9.83
CA ASN A 226 5.36 -21.80 -8.56
C ASN A 226 6.51 -20.82 -8.76
N TRP A 227 6.40 -19.64 -8.16
CA TRP A 227 7.53 -18.74 -8.05
C TRP A 227 8.49 -19.35 -7.02
N THR A 228 9.66 -19.78 -7.50
CA THR A 228 10.76 -20.16 -6.62
C THR A 228 11.14 -18.94 -5.79
N LEU A 229 11.18 -19.10 -4.48
CA LEU A 229 11.66 -18.07 -3.54
C LEU A 229 13.08 -17.67 -3.97
N LEU A 230 13.27 -16.48 -4.50
CA LEU A 230 14.57 -15.90 -4.81
C LEU A 230 14.67 -14.58 -4.05
N GLY A 231 15.22 -14.69 -2.84
CA GLY A 231 15.44 -13.59 -1.93
C GLY A 231 16.07 -14.12 -0.65
N LEU A 232 17.39 -14.04 -0.56
CA LEU A 232 18.10 -14.22 0.70
C LEU A 232 17.75 -13.01 1.57
N GLY A 233 16.73 -13.14 2.42
CA GLY A 233 16.33 -12.08 3.34
C GLY A 233 17.49 -11.73 4.27
N ASN A 234 18.20 -10.65 3.95
CA ASN A 234 19.18 -10.09 4.85
C ASN A 234 18.48 -9.43 6.02
N CYS A 235 18.96 -9.81 7.20
CA CYS A 235 18.49 -9.41 8.50
C CYS A 235 19.11 -8.05 8.87
N MET A 236 18.45 -6.93 8.61
CA MET A 236 18.99 -5.60 8.93
C MET A 236 18.06 -4.80 9.84
N ASP A 237 18.64 -4.13 10.84
CA ASP A 237 18.02 -3.07 11.65
C ASP A 237 18.25 -1.72 10.94
N ASP A 238 17.32 -0.77 11.11
CA ASP A 238 17.16 0.52 10.41
C ASP A 238 18.35 1.50 10.52
N LYS A 239 19.44 1.11 11.19
CA LYS A 239 20.59 1.99 11.46
C LYS A 239 21.85 1.70 10.65
N ASN A 240 21.82 0.72 9.73
CA ASN A 240 22.99 0.33 8.93
C ASN A 240 24.26 0.03 9.76
N ALA A 241 24.10 -0.21 11.06
CA ALA A 241 25.12 -0.73 11.94
C ALA A 241 25.06 -2.25 11.84
N SER A 242 26.22 -2.91 11.75
CA SER A 242 26.29 -4.32 12.18
C SER A 242 25.71 -4.37 13.58
N MET A 243 24.67 -5.20 13.78
CA MET A 243 23.99 -5.30 15.07
C MET A 243 25.04 -5.42 16.18
N PRO A 244 24.93 -4.63 17.27
CA PRO A 244 25.90 -4.67 18.34
C PRO A 244 26.01 -6.12 18.80
N ASN A 245 27.22 -6.68 18.73
CA ASN A 245 27.61 -8.04 19.15
C ASN A 245 26.64 -8.64 20.19
N PHE A 246 25.53 -9.24 19.74
CA PHE A 246 24.57 -9.88 20.61
C PHE A 246 25.08 -11.29 20.84
N ASN A 247 26.03 -11.41 21.77
CA ASN A 247 26.57 -12.64 22.32
C ASN A 247 25.52 -13.44 23.13
N LYS A 248 24.25 -13.49 22.71
CA LYS A 248 23.21 -14.26 23.40
C LYS A 248 22.36 -15.20 22.57
N MET A 249 22.35 -15.17 21.24
CA MET A 249 21.70 -16.22 20.44
C MET A 249 22.44 -16.43 19.12
N ASN A 250 22.96 -17.65 18.90
CA ASN A 250 23.64 -18.10 17.68
C ASN A 250 22.65 -18.20 16.49
N VAL A 251 22.02 -17.10 16.12
CA VAL A 251 21.16 -17.03 14.93
C VAL A 251 22.04 -16.64 13.75
N THR A 252 22.29 -17.59 12.86
CA THR A 252 23.08 -17.36 11.64
C THR A 252 22.17 -17.10 10.45
N GLU A 253 22.72 -16.50 9.39
CA GLU A 253 22.03 -16.30 8.11
C GLU A 253 21.45 -17.62 7.55
N THR A 254 22.16 -18.74 7.78
CA THR A 254 21.69 -20.09 7.44
C THR A 254 20.43 -20.49 8.20
N VAL A 255 20.29 -20.13 9.48
CA VAL A 255 19.09 -20.38 10.29
C VAL A 255 17.89 -19.60 9.73
N CYS A 256 18.09 -18.33 9.39
CA CYS A 256 17.05 -17.50 8.77
C CYS A 256 16.61 -18.04 7.40
N ARG A 257 17.56 -18.39 6.53
CA ARG A 257 17.30 -18.98 5.21
C ARG A 257 16.48 -20.26 5.32
N THR A 258 16.92 -21.20 6.17
CA THR A 258 16.24 -22.49 6.33
C THR A 258 14.81 -22.30 6.84
N THR A 259 14.61 -21.32 7.72
CA THR A 259 13.28 -21.02 8.27
C THR A 259 12.37 -20.34 7.23
N ALA A 260 12.92 -19.48 6.36
CA ALA A 260 12.19 -18.86 5.25
C ALA A 260 11.83 -19.87 4.16
N GLU A 261 12.74 -20.79 3.80
CA GLU A 261 12.51 -21.86 2.83
C GLU A 261 11.42 -22.84 3.26
N GLN A 262 11.24 -23.02 4.57
CA GLN A 262 10.17 -23.85 5.15
C GLN A 262 8.84 -23.10 5.33
N ASP A 263 8.81 -21.78 5.11
CA ASP A 263 7.62 -20.95 5.25
C ASP A 263 6.94 -20.75 3.88
N GLN A 264 5.90 -21.55 3.62
CA GLN A 264 5.09 -21.47 2.40
C GLN A 264 4.36 -20.12 2.21
N GLY A 265 4.41 -19.21 3.19
CA GLY A 265 3.78 -17.88 3.14
C GLY A 265 4.76 -16.70 3.04
N ALA A 266 6.08 -16.94 3.06
CA ALA A 266 7.07 -15.87 2.93
C ALA A 266 7.10 -15.34 1.49
N VAL A 267 6.79 -14.06 1.29
CA VAL A 267 6.93 -13.36 0.00
C VAL A 267 7.89 -12.20 0.23
N ALA A 268 9.13 -12.34 -0.25
CA ALA A 268 10.10 -11.26 -0.32
C ALA A 268 10.10 -10.68 -1.75
N TYR A 269 10.27 -9.37 -1.87
CA TYR A 269 10.46 -8.67 -3.15
C TYR A 269 11.95 -8.58 -3.47
N ASP A 270 12.26 -8.70 -4.76
CA ASP A 270 13.60 -8.57 -5.30
C ASP A 270 14.01 -7.10 -5.41
N HIS A 271 15.27 -6.81 -5.08
CA HIS A 271 15.95 -5.59 -5.49
C HIS A 271 17.29 -6.05 -6.07
N GLN A 272 17.35 -6.09 -7.40
CA GLN A 272 18.62 -6.28 -8.14
C GLN A 272 19.60 -5.17 -7.80
#